data_AF-A0A7V4GA95-F1
#
_entry.id   AF-A0A7V4GA95-F1
#
_cell.length_a   1.000
_cell.length_b   1.000
_cell.length_c   1.000
_cell.angle_alpha   90.00
_cell.angle_beta   90.00
_cell.angle_gamma   90.00
#
_symmetry.space_group_name_H-M   'P 1'
#
loop_
_entity.id
_entity.type
_entity.pdbx_description
1 polymer ?
#
loop_
_entity_poly.entity_id
_entity_poly.type
_entity_poly.pdbx_seq_one_letter_code
_entity_poly.pdbx_strand_id
1 'polypeptide(L)'
;QLLKSPQLLRQVVRRLGLDRPEPSPTWLGRLLEGGGEAWRQGLISLGLAKEVSPEEEAVLKLQKDLDIKPVTLSNLVEVSLKGVSPATITKIVNTLLENYIDYHIQVYQPKGAKEFYARQAEMFRQNLKTAEERLKKFKNQYGIIDIAAQNEANVELLKSLRENLALVEAKIKERQLKVGVQTQNLAKTGDIGALTPELQSNLLEELLRVLGPLLAERERLALHYQQASPKLQAADRQVQALKAAYQKQVAELLKGAQLDVTALSRYSRILERYLKEIGERSLLLSQKQVEYEDLLREVKQNEKHYLMYLTKTEEARIEEQQEANRAANVTVTIWAEVPTVPVFPKKFLMLALALGLGFIVALAGAFCAYYLDHTIKTPDDLARDSRLPVFATIDLIPRRTD
;
A
#
# COMPACT_ATOMS: atom_id res chain seq x y z
N GLN A 1 26.13 -1.82 -24.06
CA GLN A 1 26.33 -0.36 -23.93
C GLN A 1 27.09 0.02 -22.66
N LEU A 2 26.80 -0.59 -21.50
CA LEU A 2 27.54 -0.34 -20.24
C LEU A 2 29.07 -0.50 -20.35
N LEU A 3 29.56 -1.50 -21.09
CA LEU A 3 31.01 -1.73 -21.33
C LEU A 3 31.76 -0.57 -22.02
N LYS A 4 31.05 0.36 -22.70
CA LYS A 4 31.64 1.59 -23.30
C LYS A 4 31.46 2.83 -22.41
N SER A 5 30.99 2.65 -21.17
CA SER A 5 30.76 3.77 -20.26
C SER A 5 32.08 4.51 -19.96
N PRO A 6 32.10 5.86 -20.05
CA PRO A 6 33.29 6.66 -19.73
C PRO A 6 33.81 6.42 -18.30
N GLN A 7 32.92 6.08 -17.36
CA GLN A 7 33.31 5.83 -15.97
C GLN A 7 34.15 4.55 -15.82
N LEU A 8 33.75 3.47 -16.51
CA LEU A 8 34.50 2.20 -16.51
C LEU A 8 35.84 2.36 -17.22
N LEU A 9 35.86 3.03 -18.36
CA LEU A 9 37.09 3.27 -19.12
C LEU A 9 38.08 4.14 -18.34
N ARG A 10 37.61 5.17 -17.61
CA ARG A 10 38.46 5.97 -16.70
C ARG A 10 39.09 5.13 -15.60
N GLN A 11 38.32 4.23 -14.97
CA GLN A 11 38.86 3.33 -13.96
C GLN A 11 39.97 2.42 -14.52
N VAL A 12 39.81 1.92 -15.74
CA VAL A 12 40.84 1.13 -16.42
C VAL A 12 42.08 1.98 -16.72
N VAL A 13 41.91 3.20 -17.24
CA VAL A 13 43.02 4.14 -17.51
C VAL A 13 43.82 4.44 -16.25
N ARG A 14 43.14 4.73 -15.13
CA ARG A 14 43.80 4.99 -13.83
C ARG A 14 44.50 3.76 -13.26
N ARG A 15 43.86 2.58 -13.33
CA ARG A 15 44.40 1.33 -12.75
C ARG A 15 45.62 0.83 -13.52
N LEU A 16 45.71 1.10 -14.82
CA LEU A 16 46.80 0.66 -15.69
C LEU A 16 47.81 1.76 -16.03
N GLY A 17 47.60 3.01 -15.60
CA GLY A 17 48.51 4.12 -15.88
C GLY A 17 48.63 4.44 -17.38
N LEU A 18 47.50 4.43 -18.09
CA LEU A 18 47.44 4.66 -19.55
C LEU A 18 47.41 6.15 -19.92
N ASP A 19 47.61 7.02 -18.93
CA ASP A 19 47.71 8.48 -19.06
C ASP A 19 49.01 8.94 -19.74
N ARG A 20 49.97 8.03 -19.90
CA ARG A 20 51.25 8.30 -20.56
C ARG A 20 51.30 7.57 -21.91
N PRO A 21 51.48 8.29 -23.04
CA PRO A 21 51.58 7.65 -24.34
C PRO A 21 52.84 6.77 -24.40
N GLU A 22 52.67 5.47 -24.68
CA GLU A 22 53.79 4.60 -25.03
C GLU A 22 54.38 5.07 -26.37
N PRO A 23 55.70 5.32 -26.47
CA PRO A 23 56.31 5.78 -27.70
C PRO A 23 56.17 4.73 -28.79
N SER A 24 55.83 5.16 -30.02
CA SER A 24 55.67 4.22 -31.12
C SER A 24 56.96 3.40 -31.37
N PRO A 25 56.86 2.08 -31.55
CA PRO A 25 58.03 1.22 -31.72
C PRO A 25 58.79 1.49 -33.03
N THR A 26 58.14 2.13 -34.00
CA THR A 26 58.67 2.41 -35.34
C THR A 26 59.27 3.81 -35.44
N TRP A 27 60.43 3.95 -36.10
CA TRP A 27 61.07 5.26 -36.31
C TRP A 27 60.20 6.26 -37.10
N LEU A 28 59.46 5.77 -38.09
CA LEU A 28 58.50 6.55 -38.89
C LEU A 28 57.31 7.04 -38.03
N GLY A 29 56.89 6.23 -37.06
CA GLY A 29 55.84 6.59 -36.11
C GLY A 29 56.28 7.77 -35.23
N ARG A 30 57.49 7.70 -34.68
CA ARG A 30 58.05 8.77 -33.83
C ARG A 30 58.23 10.09 -34.57
N LEU A 31 58.59 10.05 -35.86
CA LEU A 31 58.70 11.25 -36.70
C LEU A 31 57.33 11.90 -36.97
N LEU A 32 56.32 11.09 -37.29
CA LEU A 32 54.96 11.55 -37.56
C LEU A 32 54.25 12.04 -36.28
N GLU A 33 54.49 11.39 -35.15
CA GLU A 33 53.99 11.80 -33.83
C GLU A 33 54.53 13.19 -33.44
N GLY A 34 55.84 13.42 -33.59
CA GLY A 34 56.45 14.73 -33.30
C GLY A 34 55.93 15.85 -34.20
N GLY A 35 55.64 15.56 -35.47
CA GLY A 35 54.98 16.52 -36.37
C GLY A 35 53.53 16.79 -35.94
N GLY A 36 52.76 15.75 -35.63
CA GLY A 36 51.36 15.85 -35.22
C GLY A 36 51.17 16.61 -33.90
N GLU A 37 52.06 16.43 -32.92
CA GLU A 37 52.03 17.16 -31.64
C GLU A 37 52.33 18.64 -31.83
N ALA A 38 53.31 19.00 -32.67
CA ALA A 38 53.62 20.40 -32.98
C ALA A 38 52.44 21.10 -33.68
N TRP A 39 51.78 20.43 -34.63
CA TRP A 39 50.56 20.93 -35.29
C TRP A 39 49.39 21.09 -34.32
N ARG A 40 49.20 20.12 -33.41
CA ARG A 40 48.14 20.16 -32.40
C ARG A 40 48.36 21.27 -31.37
N GLN A 41 49.58 21.47 -30.91
CA GLN A 41 49.92 22.61 -30.03
C GLN A 41 49.69 23.94 -30.76
N GLY A 42 50.01 24.02 -32.05
CA GLY A 42 49.64 25.16 -32.90
C GLY A 42 48.13 25.43 -32.92
N LEU A 43 47.31 24.40 -33.12
CA LEU A 43 45.83 24.52 -33.14
C LEU A 43 45.22 24.89 -31.78
N ILE A 44 45.79 24.39 -30.68
CA ILE A 44 45.40 24.76 -29.31
C ILE A 44 45.76 26.23 -29.04
N SER A 45 46.96 26.67 -29.45
CA SER A 45 47.38 28.08 -29.31
C SER A 45 46.54 29.06 -30.14
N LEU A 46 45.93 28.58 -31.23
CA LEU A 46 45.01 29.33 -32.09
C LEU A 46 43.54 29.26 -31.62
N GLY A 47 43.24 28.58 -30.51
CA GLY A 47 41.89 28.44 -29.96
C GLY A 47 40.95 27.54 -30.77
N LEU A 48 41.48 26.79 -31.75
CA LEU A 48 40.72 25.91 -32.65
C LEU A 48 40.56 24.49 -32.09
N ALA A 49 41.26 24.16 -31.01
CA ALA A 49 41.18 22.87 -30.33
C ALA A 49 41.11 23.06 -28.80
N LYS A 50 40.26 22.27 -28.14
CA LYS A 50 40.10 22.28 -26.68
C LYS A 50 41.21 21.47 -26.03
N GLU A 51 41.78 21.99 -24.94
CA GLU A 51 42.71 21.24 -24.08
C GLU A 51 41.93 20.12 -23.36
N VAL A 52 42.21 18.87 -23.72
CA VAL A 52 41.59 17.67 -23.14
C VAL A 52 42.62 17.07 -22.18
N SER A 53 42.22 16.71 -20.98
CA SER A 53 43.11 16.07 -20.00
C SER A 53 43.72 14.79 -20.59
N PRO A 54 45.00 14.45 -20.32
CA PRO A 54 45.61 13.20 -20.78
C PRO A 54 44.77 11.96 -20.45
N GLU A 55 44.06 11.99 -19.31
CA GLU A 55 43.14 10.92 -18.90
C GLU A 55 41.91 10.83 -19.83
N GLU A 56 41.30 11.96 -20.18
CA GLU A 56 40.12 12.00 -21.05
C GLU A 56 40.46 11.60 -22.48
N GLU A 57 41.66 11.95 -22.96
CA GLU A 57 42.16 11.53 -24.26
C GLU A 57 42.36 10.01 -24.33
N ALA A 58 42.98 9.42 -23.30
CA ALA A 58 43.14 7.97 -23.22
C ALA A 58 41.78 7.25 -23.22
N VAL A 59 40.78 7.80 -22.52
CA VAL A 59 39.41 7.26 -22.49
C VAL A 59 38.75 7.33 -23.87
N LEU A 60 38.85 8.47 -24.56
CA LEU A 60 38.28 8.63 -25.91
C LEU A 60 38.93 7.70 -26.93
N LYS A 61 40.26 7.51 -26.84
CA LYS A 61 41.00 6.57 -27.68
C LYS A 61 40.52 5.13 -27.43
N LEU A 62 40.43 4.71 -26.17
CA LEU A 62 39.90 3.39 -25.83
C LEU A 62 38.46 3.20 -26.30
N GLN A 63 37.59 4.20 -26.14
CA GLN A 63 36.20 4.12 -26.59
C GLN A 63 36.07 3.93 -28.10
N LYS A 64 36.98 4.55 -28.87
CA LYS A 64 37.04 4.44 -30.33
C LYS A 64 37.59 3.09 -30.79
N ASP A 65 38.64 2.60 -30.13
CA ASP A 65 39.34 1.36 -30.52
C ASP A 65 38.65 0.09 -29.98
N LEU A 66 37.79 0.23 -28.96
CA LEU A 66 36.99 -0.84 -28.39
C LEU A 66 35.79 -1.16 -29.29
N ASP A 67 35.72 -2.39 -29.78
CA ASP A 67 34.62 -2.92 -30.57
C ASP A 67 33.86 -3.97 -29.77
N ILE A 68 32.53 -3.83 -29.72
CA ILE A 68 31.65 -4.69 -28.91
C ILE A 68 30.53 -5.16 -29.81
N LYS A 69 30.46 -6.48 -30.02
CA LYS A 69 29.50 -7.10 -30.94
C LYS A 69 28.75 -8.23 -30.25
N PRO A 70 27.41 -8.27 -30.34
CA PRO A 70 26.67 -9.46 -29.94
C PRO A 70 26.95 -10.59 -30.93
N VAL A 71 27.15 -11.80 -30.43
CA VAL A 71 27.35 -12.99 -31.27
C VAL A 71 25.98 -13.53 -31.66
N THR A 72 25.66 -13.49 -32.96
CA THR A 72 24.37 -13.88 -33.52
C THR A 72 23.95 -15.29 -33.06
N LEU A 73 22.67 -15.48 -32.72
CA LEU A 73 22.09 -16.74 -32.23
C LEU A 73 22.70 -17.25 -30.90
N SER A 74 23.34 -16.39 -30.11
CA SER A 74 23.85 -16.74 -28.79
C SER A 74 23.69 -15.59 -27.78
N ASN A 75 23.81 -15.90 -26.49
CA ASN A 75 23.83 -14.89 -25.42
C ASN A 75 25.26 -14.40 -25.11
N LEU A 76 26.17 -14.44 -26.08
CA LEU A 76 27.56 -14.03 -25.94
C LEU A 76 27.78 -12.62 -26.50
N VAL A 77 28.61 -11.85 -25.80
CA VAL A 77 29.08 -10.54 -26.24
C VAL A 77 30.58 -10.64 -26.47
N GLU A 78 31.00 -10.42 -27.70
CA GLU A 78 32.41 -10.35 -28.06
C GLU A 78 32.92 -8.93 -27.78
N VAL A 79 34.03 -8.85 -27.05
CA VAL A 79 34.73 -7.61 -26.74
C VAL A 79 36.12 -7.69 -27.34
N SER A 80 36.44 -6.78 -28.26
CA SER A 80 37.73 -6.73 -28.91
C SER A 80 38.32 -5.31 -28.85
N LEU A 81 39.63 -5.23 -28.68
CA LEU A 81 40.36 -3.96 -28.62
C LEU A 81 41.56 -4.05 -29.57
N LYS A 82 41.75 -3.01 -30.38
CA LYS A 82 42.89 -2.90 -31.29
C LYS A 82 43.98 -2.05 -30.66
N GLY A 83 45.23 -2.46 -30.78
CA GLY A 83 46.36 -1.65 -30.33
C GLY A 83 47.71 -2.22 -30.74
N VAL A 84 48.77 -1.56 -30.27
CA VAL A 84 50.15 -1.78 -30.73
C VAL A 84 50.83 -2.91 -29.97
N SER A 85 50.71 -2.94 -28.65
CA SER A 85 51.33 -3.95 -27.77
C SER A 85 50.33 -5.08 -27.45
N PRO A 86 50.59 -6.33 -27.87
CA PRO A 86 49.73 -7.47 -27.54
C PRO A 86 49.49 -7.63 -26.04
N ALA A 87 50.56 -7.54 -25.23
CA ALA A 87 50.49 -7.72 -23.79
C ALA A 87 49.68 -6.62 -23.07
N THR A 88 49.91 -5.35 -23.45
CA THR A 88 49.20 -4.21 -22.87
C THR A 88 47.72 -4.28 -23.20
N ILE A 89 47.35 -4.59 -24.45
CA ILE A 89 45.96 -4.69 -24.90
C ILE A 89 45.21 -5.82 -24.21
N THR A 90 45.83 -7.00 -24.09
CA THR A 90 45.24 -8.13 -23.34
C THR A 90 44.96 -7.74 -21.88
N LYS A 91 45.91 -7.05 -21.22
CA LYS A 91 45.74 -6.57 -19.85
C LYS A 91 44.61 -5.54 -19.74
N ILE A 92 44.50 -4.62 -20.70
CA ILE A 92 43.42 -3.62 -20.74
C ILE A 92 42.05 -4.29 -20.83
N VAL A 93 41.88 -5.24 -21.76
CA VAL A 93 40.60 -5.93 -21.96
C VAL A 93 40.22 -6.73 -20.72
N ASN A 94 41.14 -7.53 -20.15
CA ASN A 94 40.86 -8.31 -18.95
C ASN A 94 40.51 -7.42 -17.74
N THR A 95 41.25 -6.32 -17.55
CA THR A 95 40.94 -5.33 -16.49
C THR A 95 39.57 -4.68 -16.68
N LEU A 96 39.18 -4.38 -17.93
CA LEU A 96 37.87 -3.84 -18.24
C LEU A 96 36.74 -4.84 -17.92
N LEU A 97 36.96 -6.13 -18.22
CA LEU A 97 36.00 -7.19 -17.93
C LEU A 97 35.80 -7.38 -16.42
N GLU A 98 36.89 -7.37 -15.62
CA GLU A 98 36.81 -7.38 -14.16
C GLU A 98 36.00 -6.20 -13.62
N ASN A 99 36.39 -4.98 -13.99
CA ASN A 99 35.72 -3.76 -13.52
C ASN A 99 34.24 -3.74 -13.93
N TYR A 100 33.90 -4.30 -15.10
CA TYR A 100 32.51 -4.40 -15.54
C TYR A 100 31.69 -5.35 -14.66
N ILE A 101 32.24 -6.52 -14.29
CA ILE A 101 31.55 -7.45 -13.38
C ILE A 101 31.28 -6.76 -12.04
N ASP A 102 32.29 -6.12 -11.47
CA ASP A 102 32.16 -5.42 -10.18
C ASP A 102 31.12 -4.29 -10.24
N TYR A 103 31.15 -3.48 -11.30
CA TYR A 103 30.20 -2.40 -11.51
C TYR A 103 28.78 -2.93 -11.77
N HIS A 104 28.64 -4.04 -12.49
CA HIS A 104 27.37 -4.69 -12.74
C HIS A 104 26.75 -5.16 -11.42
N ILE A 105 27.53 -5.79 -10.53
CA ILE A 105 27.05 -6.20 -9.20
C ILE A 105 26.61 -4.98 -8.37
N GLN A 106 27.37 -3.88 -8.40
CA GLN A 106 27.06 -2.68 -7.61
C GLN A 106 25.82 -1.93 -8.08
N VAL A 107 25.58 -1.84 -9.40
CA VAL A 107 24.44 -1.10 -9.96
C VAL A 107 23.14 -1.87 -9.85
N TYR A 108 23.19 -3.21 -9.95
CA TYR A 108 22.01 -4.06 -9.96
C TYR A 108 21.68 -4.71 -8.61
N GLN A 109 22.38 -4.36 -7.51
CA GLN A 109 21.95 -4.65 -6.15
C GLN A 109 21.31 -3.41 -5.49
N PRO A 110 19.97 -3.30 -5.37
CA PRO A 110 19.30 -2.21 -4.71
C PRO A 110 19.55 -2.27 -3.21
N LYS A 111 20.48 -1.43 -2.74
CA LYS A 111 20.82 -1.35 -1.32
C LYS A 111 19.68 -0.69 -0.53
N GLY A 112 19.24 -1.32 0.56
CA GLY A 112 18.49 -0.64 1.62
C GLY A 112 16.96 -0.82 1.63
N ALA A 113 16.35 -1.40 0.58
CA ALA A 113 14.90 -1.59 0.53
C ALA A 113 14.41 -2.58 1.60
N LYS A 114 15.11 -3.72 1.74
CA LYS A 114 14.87 -4.71 2.79
C LYS A 114 15.03 -4.12 4.19
N GLU A 115 16.12 -3.39 4.44
CA GLU A 115 16.36 -2.75 5.74
C GLU A 115 15.32 -1.68 6.05
N PHE A 116 14.86 -0.94 5.04
CA PHE A 116 13.79 0.02 5.17
C PHE A 116 12.47 -0.66 5.58
N TYR A 117 12.04 -1.69 4.84
CA TYR A 117 10.80 -2.40 5.15
C TYR A 117 10.87 -3.12 6.51
N ALA A 118 12.02 -3.69 6.86
CA ALA A 118 12.23 -4.34 8.16
C ALA A 118 12.11 -3.34 9.33
N ARG A 119 12.69 -2.14 9.20
CA ARG A 119 12.55 -1.07 10.21
C ARG A 119 11.10 -0.62 10.35
N GLN A 120 10.37 -0.48 9.24
CA GLN A 120 8.96 -0.11 9.27
C GLN A 120 8.11 -1.21 9.89
N ALA A 121 8.37 -2.48 9.57
CA ALA A 121 7.69 -3.62 10.20
C ALA A 121 7.89 -3.60 11.72
N GLU A 122 9.11 -3.38 12.20
CA GLU A 122 9.38 -3.31 13.64
C GLU A 122 8.66 -2.13 14.32
N MET A 123 8.63 -0.96 13.67
CA MET A 123 7.88 0.20 14.16
C MET A 123 6.37 -0.09 14.28
N PHE A 124 5.75 -0.68 13.24
CA PHE A 124 4.35 -1.08 13.29
C PHE A 124 4.09 -2.22 14.28
N ARG A 125 5.05 -3.12 14.51
CA ARG A 125 4.95 -4.16 15.55
C ARG A 125 4.88 -3.55 16.96
N GLN A 126 5.69 -2.52 17.23
CA GLN A 126 5.66 -1.80 18.51
C GLN A 126 4.37 -1.00 18.69
N ASN A 127 3.88 -0.36 17.62
CA ASN A 127 2.60 0.35 17.62
C ASN A 127 1.43 -0.63 17.85
N LEU A 128 1.43 -1.79 17.18
CA LEU A 128 0.45 -2.86 17.38
C LEU A 128 0.42 -3.29 18.83
N LYS A 129 1.58 -3.64 19.41
CA LYS A 129 1.68 -4.03 20.82
C LYS A 129 1.11 -2.97 21.75
N THR A 130 1.42 -1.70 21.50
CA THR A 130 0.91 -0.57 22.30
C THR A 130 -0.61 -0.44 22.18
N ALA A 131 -1.16 -0.57 20.96
CA ALA A 131 -2.59 -0.53 20.70
C ALA A 131 -3.32 -1.71 21.37
N GLU A 132 -2.76 -2.92 21.28
CA GLU A 132 -3.29 -4.12 21.95
C GLU A 132 -3.29 -3.97 23.46
N GLU A 133 -2.23 -3.40 24.05
CA GLU A 133 -2.17 -3.12 25.48
C GLU A 133 -3.22 -2.08 25.91
N ARG A 134 -3.45 -1.03 25.12
CA ARG A 134 -4.53 -0.06 25.37
C ARG A 134 -5.90 -0.73 25.30
N LEU A 135 -6.16 -1.52 24.26
CA LEU A 135 -7.40 -2.27 24.11
C LEU A 135 -7.62 -3.23 25.29
N LYS A 136 -6.57 -3.95 25.71
CA LYS A 136 -6.63 -4.86 26.86
C LYS A 136 -6.91 -4.11 28.17
N LYS A 137 -6.24 -2.98 28.41
CA LYS A 137 -6.50 -2.12 29.58
C LYS A 137 -7.93 -1.62 29.58
N PHE A 138 -8.43 -1.18 28.43
CA PHE A 138 -9.82 -0.74 28.27
C PHE A 138 -10.80 -1.87 28.59
N LYS A 139 -10.62 -3.07 28.01
CA LYS A 139 -11.46 -4.24 28.30
C LYS A 139 -11.46 -4.59 29.78
N ASN A 140 -10.30 -4.58 30.43
CA ASN A 140 -10.17 -4.90 31.85
C ASN A 140 -10.80 -3.84 32.76
N GLN A 141 -10.62 -2.55 32.46
CA GLN A 141 -11.15 -1.45 33.26
C GLN A 141 -12.68 -1.47 33.35
N TYR A 142 -13.35 -1.85 32.27
CA TYR A 142 -14.81 -1.87 32.18
C TYR A 142 -15.41 -3.28 32.25
N GLY A 143 -14.58 -4.32 32.47
CA GLY A 143 -15.04 -5.71 32.52
C GLY A 143 -15.69 -6.21 31.22
N ILE A 144 -15.28 -5.65 30.08
CA ILE A 144 -15.89 -5.90 28.77
C ILE A 144 -15.31 -7.19 28.19
N ILE A 145 -16.15 -8.21 28.07
CA ILE A 145 -15.83 -9.42 27.30
C ILE A 145 -16.20 -9.18 25.84
N ASP A 146 -17.49 -8.85 25.63
CA ASP A 146 -18.10 -8.46 24.35
C ASP A 146 -19.07 -7.30 24.59
N ILE A 147 -18.72 -6.12 24.07
CA ILE A 147 -19.51 -4.90 24.27
C ILE A 147 -20.81 -4.91 23.47
N ALA A 148 -20.80 -5.52 22.29
CA ALA A 148 -21.96 -5.55 21.40
C ALA A 148 -23.04 -6.47 21.99
N ALA A 149 -22.65 -7.68 22.37
CA ALA A 149 -23.56 -8.63 23.01
C ALA A 149 -24.12 -8.10 24.34
N GLN A 150 -23.30 -7.43 25.14
CA GLN A 150 -23.74 -6.88 26.42
C GLN A 150 -24.69 -5.68 26.25
N ASN A 151 -24.46 -4.84 25.24
CA ASN A 151 -25.36 -3.73 24.94
C ASN A 151 -26.72 -4.23 24.42
N GLU A 152 -26.72 -5.25 23.55
CA GLU A 152 -27.95 -5.90 23.07
C GLU A 152 -28.76 -6.51 24.22
N ALA A 153 -28.10 -7.25 25.12
CA ALA A 153 -28.74 -7.82 26.31
C ALA A 153 -29.34 -6.73 27.23
N ASN A 154 -28.65 -5.59 27.39
CA ASN A 154 -29.17 -4.47 28.17
C ASN A 154 -30.40 -3.82 27.51
N VAL A 155 -30.41 -3.68 26.18
CA VAL A 155 -31.55 -3.12 25.44
C VAL A 155 -32.79 -4.03 25.60
N GLU A 156 -32.61 -5.34 25.49
CA GLU A 156 -33.71 -6.30 25.68
C GLU A 156 -34.21 -6.31 27.14
N LEU A 157 -33.29 -6.25 28.11
CA LEU A 157 -33.65 -6.11 29.52
C LEU A 157 -34.43 -4.81 29.78
N LEU A 158 -34.01 -3.68 29.22
CA LEU A 158 -34.73 -2.41 29.34
C LEU A 158 -36.14 -2.46 28.75
N LYS A 159 -36.29 -3.14 27.61
CA LYS A 159 -37.60 -3.37 26.99
C LYS A 159 -38.50 -4.21 27.90
N SER A 160 -38.02 -5.35 28.40
CA SER A 160 -38.80 -6.20 29.30
C SER A 160 -39.17 -5.50 30.62
N LEU A 161 -38.27 -4.67 31.18
CA LEU A 161 -38.54 -3.86 32.36
C LEU A 161 -39.61 -2.79 32.10
N ARG A 162 -39.58 -2.13 30.93
CA ARG A 162 -40.60 -1.15 30.51
C ARG A 162 -41.97 -1.81 30.34
N GLU A 163 -42.02 -2.98 29.70
CA GLU A 163 -43.26 -3.74 29.54
C GLU A 163 -43.83 -4.16 30.89
N ASN A 164 -42.99 -4.69 31.79
CA ASN A 164 -43.39 -5.03 33.15
C ASN A 164 -43.88 -3.81 33.95
N LEU A 165 -43.19 -2.67 33.85
CA LEU A 165 -43.59 -1.43 34.50
C LEU A 165 -44.96 -0.97 34.00
N ALA A 166 -45.18 -0.95 32.68
CA ALA A 166 -46.46 -0.57 32.09
C ALA A 166 -47.62 -1.49 32.55
N LEU A 167 -47.37 -2.79 32.64
CA LEU A 167 -48.34 -3.75 33.17
C LEU A 167 -48.67 -3.50 34.65
N VAL A 168 -47.67 -3.19 35.48
CA VAL A 168 -47.86 -2.88 36.90
C VAL A 168 -48.60 -1.54 37.07
N GLU A 169 -48.25 -0.52 36.30
CA GLU A 169 -48.92 0.78 36.31
C GLU A 169 -50.39 0.67 35.89
N ALA A 170 -50.69 -0.13 34.87
CA ALA A 170 -52.06 -0.43 34.47
C ALA A 170 -52.85 -1.07 35.62
N LYS A 171 -52.27 -2.06 36.32
CA LYS A 171 -52.88 -2.70 37.50
C LYS A 171 -53.08 -1.72 38.65
N ILE A 172 -52.11 -0.84 38.92
CA ILE A 172 -52.25 0.22 39.95
C ILE A 172 -53.43 1.12 39.60
N LYS A 173 -53.49 1.63 38.37
CA LYS A 173 -54.54 2.54 37.91
C LYS A 173 -55.92 1.90 37.97
N GLU A 174 -56.03 0.65 37.52
CA GLU A 174 -57.26 -0.15 37.62
C GLU A 174 -57.72 -0.28 39.08
N ARG A 175 -56.84 -0.71 39.98
CA ARG A 175 -57.15 -0.90 41.41
C ARG A 175 -57.47 0.42 42.11
N GLN A 176 -56.76 1.49 41.81
CA GLN A 176 -57.02 2.84 42.33
C GLN A 176 -58.39 3.37 41.91
N LEU A 177 -58.75 3.21 40.63
CA LEU A 177 -60.08 3.60 40.14
C LEU A 177 -61.18 2.83 40.86
N LYS A 178 -61.02 1.50 41.00
CA LYS A 178 -61.97 0.65 41.72
C LYS A 178 -62.14 1.08 43.18
N VAL A 179 -61.03 1.31 43.90
CA VAL A 179 -61.06 1.81 45.28
C VAL A 179 -61.74 3.18 45.35
N GLY A 180 -61.39 4.12 44.48
CA GLY A 180 -61.91 5.49 44.49
C GLY A 180 -63.42 5.59 44.20
N VAL A 181 -63.93 4.79 43.25
CA VAL A 181 -65.38 4.68 42.99
C VAL A 181 -66.10 4.18 44.25
N GLN A 182 -65.52 3.19 44.92
CA GLN A 182 -66.12 2.56 46.10
C GLN A 182 -66.14 3.50 47.32
N THR A 183 -65.05 4.24 47.60
CA THR A 183 -65.03 5.26 48.66
C THR A 183 -66.03 6.37 48.38
N GLN A 184 -66.18 6.79 47.11
CA GLN A 184 -67.13 7.83 46.74
C GLN A 184 -68.59 7.39 46.92
N ASN A 185 -68.93 6.14 46.55
CA ASN A 185 -70.27 5.58 46.74
C ASN A 185 -70.65 5.46 48.22
N LEU A 186 -69.71 5.05 49.07
CA LEU A 186 -69.94 4.98 50.52
C LEU A 186 -70.18 6.36 51.14
N ALA A 187 -69.48 7.39 50.66
CA ALA A 187 -69.59 8.75 51.17
C ALA A 187 -70.90 9.45 50.74
N LYS A 188 -71.40 9.17 49.54
CA LYS A 188 -72.57 9.87 48.97
C LYS A 188 -73.91 9.29 49.38
N THR A 189 -74.01 7.97 49.45
CA THR A 189 -75.33 7.33 49.48
C THR A 189 -75.60 6.59 50.78
N GLY A 190 -74.55 6.17 51.52
CA GLY A 190 -74.71 5.27 52.67
C GLY A 190 -75.48 3.99 52.31
N ASP A 191 -75.51 3.68 51.01
CA ASP A 191 -76.44 2.79 50.34
C ASP A 191 -75.75 1.47 50.04
N ILE A 192 -76.43 0.39 50.41
CA ILE A 192 -75.78 -0.88 50.75
C ILE A 192 -75.63 -1.78 49.50
N GLY A 193 -76.05 -1.32 48.32
CA GLY A 193 -76.05 -2.10 47.08
C GLY A 193 -74.94 -1.81 46.07
N ALA A 194 -74.12 -0.77 46.22
CA ALA A 194 -73.22 -0.30 45.17
C ALA A 194 -71.77 -0.82 45.32
N LEU A 195 -71.57 -2.14 45.34
CA LEU A 195 -70.24 -2.76 45.30
C LEU A 195 -69.94 -3.36 43.93
N THR A 196 -68.69 -3.19 43.48
CA THR A 196 -68.18 -3.91 42.31
C THR A 196 -68.00 -5.42 42.61
N PRO A 197 -68.19 -6.33 41.63
CA PRO A 197 -68.12 -7.78 41.81
C PRO A 197 -66.85 -8.31 42.48
N GLU A 198 -65.69 -7.66 42.32
CA GLU A 198 -64.42 -8.16 42.86
C GLU A 198 -64.14 -7.79 44.33
N LEU A 199 -64.99 -6.95 44.94
CA LEU A 199 -65.01 -6.69 46.38
C LEU A 199 -66.10 -7.50 47.09
N GLN A 200 -66.73 -8.45 46.38
CA GLN A 200 -67.64 -9.42 46.95
C GLN A 200 -66.84 -10.38 47.83
N SER A 201 -67.05 -10.26 49.14
CA SER A 201 -66.75 -11.32 50.09
C SER A 201 -68.05 -12.07 50.34
N ASN A 202 -67.98 -13.41 50.46
CA ASN A 202 -69.14 -14.24 50.84
C ASN A 202 -69.81 -13.70 52.12
N LEU A 203 -69.03 -13.11 53.03
CA LEU A 203 -69.54 -12.47 54.24
C LEU A 203 -70.34 -11.19 53.93
N LEU A 204 -69.91 -10.42 52.95
CA LEU A 204 -70.56 -9.18 52.54
C LEU A 204 -71.90 -9.47 51.86
N GLU A 205 -71.94 -10.49 51.00
CA GLU A 205 -73.16 -10.98 50.36
C GLU A 205 -74.15 -11.53 51.39
N GLU A 206 -73.67 -12.27 52.38
CA GLU A 206 -74.49 -12.78 53.47
C GLU A 206 -75.08 -11.65 54.33
N LEU A 207 -74.27 -10.64 54.66
CA LEU A 207 -74.75 -9.45 55.38
C LEU A 207 -75.82 -8.69 54.58
N LEU A 208 -75.64 -8.55 53.26
CA LEU A 208 -76.63 -7.96 52.36
C LEU A 208 -77.93 -8.77 52.29
N ARG A 209 -77.81 -10.11 52.22
CA ARG A 209 -78.93 -11.05 52.20
C ARG A 209 -79.79 -10.96 53.45
N VAL A 210 -79.17 -10.75 54.62
CA VAL A 210 -79.87 -10.60 55.90
C VAL A 210 -80.41 -9.16 56.08
N LEU A 211 -79.67 -8.15 55.61
CA LEU A 211 -80.05 -6.75 55.80
C LEU A 211 -81.26 -6.33 54.95
N GLY A 212 -81.36 -6.79 53.71
CA GLY A 212 -82.46 -6.43 52.80
C GLY A 212 -83.86 -6.73 53.39
N PRO A 213 -84.15 -7.98 53.81
CA PRO A 213 -85.40 -8.32 54.46
C PRO A 213 -85.63 -7.57 55.78
N LEU A 214 -84.58 -7.34 56.56
CA LEU A 214 -84.66 -6.63 57.85
C LEU A 214 -85.03 -5.14 57.67
N LEU A 215 -84.50 -4.50 56.62
CA LEU A 215 -84.90 -3.14 56.24
C LEU A 215 -86.37 -3.09 55.81
N ALA A 216 -86.81 -4.05 54.98
CA ALA A 216 -88.20 -4.13 54.55
C ALA A 216 -89.16 -4.36 55.74
N GLU A 217 -88.78 -5.20 56.70
CA GLU A 217 -89.56 -5.45 57.91
C GLU A 217 -89.63 -4.21 58.81
N ARG A 218 -88.51 -3.50 58.98
CA ARG A 218 -88.47 -2.22 59.71
C ARG A 218 -89.40 -1.18 59.08
N GLU A 219 -89.41 -1.04 57.75
CA GLU A 219 -90.34 -0.14 57.05
C GLU A 219 -91.80 -0.57 57.21
N ARG A 220 -92.10 -1.87 57.18
CA ARG A 220 -93.46 -2.39 57.46
C ARG A 220 -93.93 -2.06 58.89
N LEU A 221 -93.03 -2.20 59.87
CA LEU A 221 -93.29 -1.85 61.27
C LEU A 221 -93.47 -0.33 61.43
N ALA A 222 -92.71 0.49 60.70
CA ALA A 222 -92.83 1.95 60.74
C ALA A 222 -94.18 2.46 60.22
N LEU A 223 -94.83 1.74 59.30
CA LEU A 223 -96.17 2.07 58.79
C LEU A 223 -97.30 1.83 59.80
N HIS A 224 -97.11 0.91 60.76
CA HIS A 224 -98.18 0.46 61.67
C HIS A 224 -97.95 0.85 63.13
N TYR A 225 -96.72 1.21 63.52
CA TYR A 225 -96.35 1.53 64.89
C TYR A 225 -95.80 2.95 65.00
N GLN A 226 -96.10 3.63 66.11
CA GLN A 226 -95.48 4.92 66.44
C GLN A 226 -93.97 4.76 66.71
N GLN A 227 -93.18 5.82 66.49
CA GLN A 227 -91.72 5.80 66.64
C GLN A 227 -91.21 5.31 68.01
N ALA A 228 -92.02 5.41 69.07
CA ALA A 228 -91.68 4.97 70.43
C ALA A 228 -92.01 3.49 70.73
N SER A 229 -92.51 2.72 69.75
CA SER A 229 -92.89 1.32 69.95
C SER A 229 -91.66 0.44 70.23
N PRO A 230 -91.68 -0.42 71.27
CA PRO A 230 -90.58 -1.35 71.58
C PRO A 230 -90.19 -2.27 70.41
N LYS A 231 -91.16 -2.66 69.57
CA LYS A 231 -90.91 -3.53 68.40
C LYS A 231 -90.14 -2.80 67.29
N LEU A 232 -90.48 -1.54 67.04
CA LEU A 232 -89.79 -0.72 66.05
C LEU A 232 -88.37 -0.37 66.53
N GLN A 233 -88.20 -0.05 67.81
CA GLN A 233 -86.89 0.19 68.41
C GLN A 233 -85.98 -1.04 68.37
N ALA A 234 -86.52 -2.24 68.56
CA ALA A 234 -85.76 -3.48 68.42
C ALA A 234 -85.29 -3.70 66.98
N ALA A 235 -86.17 -3.49 65.99
CA ALA A 235 -85.83 -3.57 64.57
C ALA A 235 -84.79 -2.50 64.17
N ASP A 236 -84.94 -1.26 64.65
CA ASP A 236 -83.97 -0.18 64.43
C ASP A 236 -82.58 -0.54 64.97
N ARG A 237 -82.50 -1.09 66.19
CA ARG A 237 -81.23 -1.55 66.77
C ARG A 237 -80.59 -2.66 65.95
N GLN A 238 -81.38 -3.62 65.47
CA GLN A 238 -80.87 -4.70 64.62
C GLN A 238 -80.37 -4.16 63.28
N VAL A 239 -81.12 -3.27 62.62
CA VAL A 239 -80.71 -2.61 61.36
C VAL A 239 -79.43 -1.81 61.57
N GLN A 240 -79.33 -1.03 62.64
CA GLN A 240 -78.13 -0.24 62.92
C GLN A 240 -76.91 -1.12 63.21
N ALA A 241 -77.06 -2.17 64.02
CA ALA A 241 -75.98 -3.10 64.31
C ALA A 241 -75.47 -3.81 63.04
N LEU A 242 -76.39 -4.27 62.19
CA LEU A 242 -76.06 -4.97 60.96
C LEU A 242 -75.48 -4.02 59.89
N LYS A 243 -75.97 -2.77 59.80
CA LYS A 243 -75.40 -1.71 58.97
C LYS A 243 -73.98 -1.35 59.41
N ALA A 244 -73.75 -1.24 60.72
CA ALA A 244 -72.42 -0.99 61.26
C ALA A 244 -71.44 -2.15 60.97
N ALA A 245 -71.91 -3.40 61.08
CA ALA A 245 -71.12 -4.58 60.69
C ALA A 245 -70.77 -4.58 59.20
N TYR A 246 -71.73 -4.27 58.33
CA TYR A 246 -71.51 -4.12 56.89
C TYR A 246 -70.50 -3.00 56.57
N GLN A 247 -70.67 -1.81 57.15
CA GLN A 247 -69.74 -0.69 56.95
C GLN A 247 -68.33 -1.02 57.43
N LYS A 248 -68.20 -1.72 58.57
CA LYS A 248 -66.90 -2.20 59.06
C LYS A 248 -66.24 -3.17 58.08
N GLN A 249 -66.99 -4.14 57.57
CA GLN A 249 -66.46 -5.11 56.61
C GLN A 249 -66.03 -4.44 55.30
N VAL A 250 -66.82 -3.49 54.79
CA VAL A 250 -66.43 -2.72 53.60
C VAL A 250 -65.17 -1.88 53.86
N ALA A 251 -65.06 -1.24 55.02
CA ALA A 251 -63.87 -0.47 55.40
C ALA A 251 -62.61 -1.35 55.50
N GLU A 252 -62.73 -2.57 56.01
CA GLU A 252 -61.63 -3.54 56.05
C GLU A 252 -61.19 -3.99 54.65
N LEU A 253 -62.15 -4.27 53.75
CA LEU A 253 -61.85 -4.62 52.35
C LEU A 253 -61.19 -3.47 51.59
N LEU A 254 -61.68 -2.23 51.77
CA LEU A 254 -61.06 -1.04 51.18
C LEU A 254 -59.65 -0.80 51.70
N LYS A 255 -59.43 -1.02 53.01
CA LYS A 255 -58.09 -0.98 53.59
C LYS A 255 -57.18 -2.02 52.96
N GLY A 256 -57.65 -3.25 52.77
CA GLY A 256 -56.93 -4.31 52.05
C GLY A 256 -56.56 -3.89 50.62
N ALA A 257 -57.53 -3.41 49.84
CA ALA A 257 -57.30 -2.95 48.47
C ALA A 257 -56.32 -1.76 48.41
N GLN A 258 -56.36 -0.85 49.39
CA GLN A 258 -55.41 0.26 49.48
C GLN A 258 -53.99 -0.22 49.81
N LEU A 259 -53.85 -1.28 50.63
CA LEU A 259 -52.56 -1.93 50.88
C LEU A 259 -52.01 -2.57 49.60
N ASP A 260 -52.86 -3.22 48.79
CA ASP A 260 -52.45 -3.79 47.50
C ASP A 260 -51.96 -2.71 46.53
N VAL A 261 -52.70 -1.60 46.41
CA VAL A 261 -52.27 -0.43 45.62
C VAL A 261 -50.91 0.08 46.11
N THR A 262 -50.72 0.15 47.42
CA THR A 262 -49.44 0.59 48.02
C THR A 262 -48.31 -0.40 47.73
N ALA A 263 -48.56 -1.70 47.81
CA ALA A 263 -47.60 -2.74 47.50
C ALA A 263 -47.18 -2.70 46.01
N LEU A 264 -48.15 -2.60 45.09
CA LEU A 264 -47.89 -2.45 43.67
C LEU A 264 -47.13 -1.15 43.36
N SER A 265 -47.50 -0.04 44.01
CA SER A 265 -46.80 1.25 43.83
C SER A 265 -45.33 1.18 44.29
N ARG A 266 -45.05 0.45 45.38
CA ARG A 266 -43.66 0.18 45.81
C ARG A 266 -42.91 -0.68 44.78
N TYR A 267 -43.58 -1.67 44.21
CA TYR A 267 -42.99 -2.52 43.18
C TYR A 267 -42.70 -1.75 41.88
N SER A 268 -43.62 -0.90 41.42
CA SER A 268 -43.40 0.04 40.31
C SER A 268 -42.16 0.92 40.55
N ARG A 269 -42.02 1.51 41.75
CA ARG A 269 -40.83 2.29 42.11
C ARG A 269 -39.52 1.49 42.10
N ILE A 270 -39.57 0.20 42.41
CA ILE A 270 -38.41 -0.69 42.29
C ILE A 270 -38.04 -0.88 40.81
N LEU A 271 -39.03 -1.16 39.96
CA LEU A 271 -38.83 -1.30 38.51
C LEU A 271 -38.30 -0.01 37.88
N GLU A 272 -38.84 1.15 38.24
CA GLU A 272 -38.35 2.47 37.80
C GLU A 272 -36.87 2.68 38.14
N ARG A 273 -36.46 2.30 39.36
CA ARG A 273 -35.05 2.39 39.78
C ARG A 273 -34.16 1.48 38.94
N TYR A 274 -34.57 0.23 38.71
CA TYR A 274 -33.81 -0.68 37.85
C TYR A 274 -33.74 -0.17 36.41
N LEU A 275 -34.83 0.35 35.86
CA LEU A 275 -34.88 0.91 34.53
C LEU A 275 -33.91 2.11 34.39
N LYS A 276 -33.87 2.98 35.40
CA LYS A 276 -32.92 4.09 35.46
C LYS A 276 -31.47 3.59 35.53
N GLU A 277 -31.19 2.66 36.44
CA GLU A 277 -29.84 2.12 36.64
C GLU A 277 -29.30 1.40 35.39
N ILE A 278 -30.09 0.51 34.80
CA ILE A 278 -29.72 -0.19 33.56
C ILE A 278 -29.66 0.80 32.39
N GLY A 279 -30.53 1.81 32.35
CA GLY A 279 -30.53 2.85 31.32
C GLY A 279 -29.24 3.68 31.34
N GLU A 280 -28.81 4.13 32.52
CA GLU A 280 -27.54 4.85 32.71
C GLU A 280 -26.34 3.96 32.35
N ARG A 281 -26.34 2.70 32.78
CA ARG A 281 -25.29 1.73 32.43
C ARG A 281 -25.23 1.45 30.93
N SER A 282 -26.37 1.28 30.27
CA SER A 282 -26.44 1.06 28.82
C SER A 282 -25.97 2.27 28.03
N LEU A 283 -26.33 3.49 28.47
CA LEU A 283 -25.84 4.73 27.85
C LEU A 283 -24.33 4.86 27.98
N LEU A 284 -23.79 4.63 29.18
CA LEU A 284 -22.34 4.62 29.41
C LEU A 284 -21.65 3.58 28.53
N LEU A 285 -22.18 2.36 28.48
CA LEU A 285 -21.63 1.28 27.66
C LEU A 285 -21.67 1.65 26.17
N SER A 286 -22.74 2.27 25.68
CA SER A 286 -22.86 2.73 24.30
C SER A 286 -21.85 3.83 23.98
N GLN A 287 -21.58 4.77 24.89
CA GLN A 287 -20.51 5.76 24.72
C GLN A 287 -19.13 5.10 24.67
N LYS A 288 -18.90 4.10 25.54
CA LYS A 288 -17.67 3.31 25.57
C LYS A 288 -17.50 2.38 24.37
N GLN A 289 -18.59 2.02 23.69
CA GLN A 289 -18.53 1.22 22.47
C GLN A 289 -17.82 1.97 21.33
N VAL A 290 -18.02 3.28 21.21
CA VAL A 290 -17.31 4.08 20.19
C VAL A 290 -15.81 4.07 20.46
N GLU A 291 -15.41 4.32 21.71
CA GLU A 291 -14.01 4.28 22.14
C GLU A 291 -13.37 2.89 21.93
N TYR A 292 -14.13 1.82 22.22
CA TYR A 292 -13.71 0.45 21.95
C TYR A 292 -13.48 0.19 20.46
N GLU A 293 -14.40 0.61 19.59
CA GLU A 293 -14.29 0.43 18.14
C GLU A 293 -13.11 1.20 17.55
N ASP A 294 -12.81 2.39 18.08
CA ASP A 294 -11.63 3.16 17.67
C ASP A 294 -10.33 2.45 18.07
N LEU A 295 -10.25 1.92 19.30
CA LEU A 295 -9.09 1.12 19.74
C LEU A 295 -8.95 -0.17 18.93
N LEU A 296 -10.05 -0.85 18.64
CA LEU A 296 -10.05 -2.05 17.80
C LEU A 296 -9.61 -1.72 16.37
N ARG A 297 -10.02 -0.58 15.83
CA ARG A 297 -9.59 -0.10 14.52
C ARG A 297 -8.09 0.22 14.52
N GLU A 298 -7.56 0.84 15.57
CA GLU A 298 -6.12 1.10 15.73
C GLU A 298 -5.31 -0.21 15.73
N VAL A 299 -5.77 -1.24 16.46
CA VAL A 299 -5.16 -2.58 16.45
C VAL A 299 -5.17 -3.17 15.04
N LYS A 300 -6.34 -3.21 14.38
CA LYS A 300 -6.48 -3.77 13.02
C LYS A 300 -5.64 -3.02 11.98
N GLN A 301 -5.53 -1.70 12.08
CA GLN A 301 -4.71 -0.89 11.19
C GLN A 301 -3.22 -1.18 11.37
N ASN A 302 -2.74 -1.21 12.62
CA ASN A 302 -1.34 -1.51 12.90
C ASN A 302 -0.97 -2.96 12.54
N GLU A 303 -1.86 -3.93 12.78
CA GLU A 303 -1.70 -5.32 12.34
C GLU A 303 -1.59 -5.40 10.82
N LYS A 304 -2.51 -4.76 10.10
CA LYS A 304 -2.47 -4.71 8.63
C LYS A 304 -1.17 -4.10 8.12
N HIS A 305 -0.70 -2.99 8.71
CA HIS A 305 0.55 -2.36 8.31
C HIS A 305 1.76 -3.23 8.64
N TYR A 306 1.81 -3.83 9.83
CA TYR A 306 2.84 -4.77 10.23
C TYR A 306 2.97 -5.93 9.23
N LEU A 307 1.85 -6.60 8.92
CA LEU A 307 1.83 -7.71 7.96
C LEU A 307 2.23 -7.25 6.55
N MET A 308 1.76 -6.08 6.10
CA MET A 308 2.13 -5.52 4.80
C MET A 308 3.64 -5.28 4.69
N TYR A 309 4.26 -4.66 5.71
CA TYR A 309 5.71 -4.40 5.70
C TYR A 309 6.53 -5.66 5.90
N LEU A 310 6.02 -6.64 6.64
CA LEU A 310 6.65 -7.97 6.74
C LEU A 310 6.67 -8.66 5.37
N THR A 311 5.55 -8.67 4.65
CA THR A 311 5.48 -9.20 3.28
C THR A 311 6.42 -8.44 2.34
N LYS A 312 6.45 -7.10 2.41
CA LYS A 312 7.39 -6.28 1.61
C LYS A 312 8.85 -6.57 1.93
N THR A 313 9.17 -6.89 3.17
CA THR A 313 10.52 -7.28 3.58
C THR A 313 10.91 -8.61 2.94
N GLU A 314 10.01 -9.60 2.95
CA GLU A 314 10.25 -10.88 2.28
C GLU A 314 10.31 -10.77 0.76
N GLU A 315 9.44 -9.96 0.14
CA GLU A 315 9.50 -9.65 -1.29
C GLU A 315 10.85 -9.03 -1.65
N ALA A 316 11.30 -8.01 -0.90
CA ALA A 316 12.61 -7.39 -1.11
C ALA A 316 13.78 -8.36 -0.89
N ARG A 317 13.67 -9.28 0.08
CA ARG A 317 14.66 -10.33 0.31
C ARG A 317 14.74 -11.30 -0.87
N ILE A 318 13.60 -11.67 -1.45
CA ILE A 318 13.52 -12.55 -2.63
C ILE A 318 14.07 -11.83 -3.86
N GLU A 319 13.72 -10.57 -4.07
CA GLU A 319 14.25 -9.73 -5.16
C GLU A 319 15.78 -9.61 -5.05
N GLU A 320 16.31 -9.29 -3.87
CA GLU A 320 17.75 -9.22 -3.61
C GLU A 320 18.44 -10.56 -3.95
N GLN A 321 17.83 -11.69 -3.59
CA GLN A 321 18.36 -13.02 -3.91
C GLN A 321 18.28 -13.35 -5.42
N GLN A 322 17.20 -12.96 -6.09
CA GLN A 322 17.04 -13.16 -7.55
C GLN A 322 18.02 -12.28 -8.34
N GLU A 323 18.23 -11.05 -7.92
CA GLU A 323 19.16 -10.13 -8.54
C GLU A 323 20.61 -10.54 -8.28
N ALA A 324 20.93 -11.05 -7.08
CA ALA A 324 22.22 -11.70 -6.84
C ALA A 324 22.46 -12.87 -7.82
N ASN A 325 21.43 -13.69 -8.07
CA ASN A 325 21.52 -14.77 -9.06
C ASN A 325 21.62 -14.26 -10.52
N ARG A 326 20.95 -13.14 -10.87
CA ARG A 326 21.06 -12.53 -12.20
C ARG A 326 22.41 -11.85 -12.41
N ALA A 327 22.94 -11.17 -11.40
CA ALA A 327 24.28 -10.60 -11.43
C ALA A 327 25.36 -11.69 -11.57
N ALA A 328 25.14 -12.86 -10.95
CA ALA A 328 25.97 -14.05 -11.18
C ALA A 328 25.86 -14.64 -12.60
N ASN A 329 24.84 -14.27 -13.38
CA ASN A 329 24.61 -14.80 -14.73
C ASN A 329 25.45 -14.09 -15.82
N VAL A 330 26.25 -13.09 -15.46
CA VAL A 330 27.26 -12.49 -16.34
C VAL A 330 28.63 -13.04 -15.94
N THR A 331 29.08 -14.06 -16.67
CA THR A 331 30.41 -14.66 -16.49
C THR A 331 31.25 -14.43 -17.73
N VAL A 332 32.56 -14.20 -17.54
CA VAL A 332 33.52 -14.17 -18.65
C VAL A 332 33.76 -15.60 -19.12
N THR A 333 33.18 -15.97 -20.27
CA THR A 333 33.35 -17.32 -20.85
C THR A 333 34.79 -17.58 -21.28
N ILE A 334 35.43 -16.57 -21.89
CA ILE A 334 36.79 -16.65 -22.42
C ILE A 334 37.50 -15.32 -22.10
N TRP A 335 38.66 -15.40 -21.46
CA TRP A 335 39.50 -14.23 -21.19
C TRP A 335 40.29 -13.84 -22.44
N ALA A 336 40.69 -12.56 -22.56
CA ALA A 336 41.53 -12.15 -23.67
C ALA A 336 42.89 -12.85 -23.57
N GLU A 337 43.30 -13.50 -24.66
CA GLU A 337 44.63 -14.09 -24.82
C GLU A 337 45.57 -13.14 -25.56
N VAL A 338 46.87 -13.36 -25.42
CA VAL A 338 47.88 -12.55 -26.13
C VAL A 338 47.99 -13.06 -27.57
N PRO A 339 47.68 -12.24 -28.59
CA PRO A 339 47.73 -12.69 -29.98
C PRO A 339 49.18 -12.99 -30.39
N THR A 340 49.40 -14.16 -30.98
CA THR A 340 50.72 -14.62 -31.47
C THR A 340 51.05 -14.09 -32.88
N VAL A 341 50.05 -13.63 -33.62
CA VAL A 341 50.19 -13.07 -34.97
C VAL A 341 49.52 -11.70 -35.09
N PRO A 342 50.12 -10.74 -35.82
CA PRO A 342 49.54 -9.41 -35.99
C PRO A 342 48.28 -9.46 -36.87
N VAL A 343 47.18 -8.92 -36.36
CA VAL A 343 45.87 -8.91 -37.05
C VAL A 343 45.80 -7.83 -38.14
N PHE A 344 46.55 -6.73 -37.98
CA PHE A 344 46.64 -5.61 -38.92
C PHE A 344 48.04 -4.95 -38.80
N PRO A 345 48.63 -4.41 -39.89
CA PRO A 345 48.18 -4.46 -41.27
C PRO A 345 48.47 -5.80 -41.97
N LYS A 346 47.55 -6.25 -42.83
CA LYS A 346 47.74 -7.46 -43.65
C LYS A 346 48.78 -7.15 -44.74
N LYS A 347 50.03 -7.55 -44.51
CA LYS A 347 51.20 -7.22 -45.36
C LYS A 347 50.95 -7.50 -46.85
N PHE A 348 50.34 -8.64 -47.19
CA PHE A 348 50.01 -8.99 -48.57
C PHE A 348 48.97 -8.07 -49.21
N LEU A 349 47.91 -7.71 -48.47
CA LEU A 349 46.89 -6.80 -48.98
C LEU A 349 47.46 -5.39 -49.19
N MET A 350 48.27 -4.91 -48.25
CA MET A 350 48.94 -3.62 -48.37
C MET A 350 49.92 -3.59 -49.54
N LEU A 351 50.66 -4.67 -49.75
CA LEU A 351 51.56 -4.79 -50.90
C LEU A 351 50.79 -4.79 -52.22
N ALA A 352 49.70 -5.56 -52.34
CA ALA A 352 48.86 -5.57 -53.53
C ALA A 352 48.26 -4.19 -53.84
N LEU A 353 47.79 -3.49 -52.80
CA LEU A 353 47.25 -2.14 -52.95
C LEU A 353 48.33 -1.13 -53.37
N ALA A 354 49.52 -1.20 -52.75
CA ALA A 354 50.65 -0.34 -53.10
C ALA A 354 51.12 -0.56 -54.54
N LEU A 355 51.18 -1.82 -54.99
CA LEU A 355 51.58 -2.17 -56.34
C LEU A 355 50.54 -1.73 -57.37
N GLY A 356 49.25 -1.89 -57.06
CA GLY A 356 48.14 -1.37 -57.87
C GLY A 356 48.17 0.15 -58.00
N LEU A 357 48.32 0.87 -56.89
CA LEU A 357 48.47 2.34 -56.91
C LEU A 357 49.73 2.76 -57.66
N GLY A 358 50.85 2.07 -57.44
CA GLY A 358 52.11 2.34 -58.13
C GLY A 358 51.98 2.18 -59.64
N PHE A 359 51.27 1.15 -60.11
CA PHE A 359 51.00 0.94 -61.53
C PHE A 359 50.13 2.05 -62.13
N ILE A 360 49.09 2.49 -61.42
CA ILE A 360 48.23 3.61 -61.85
C ILE A 360 49.04 4.90 -61.96
N VAL A 361 49.87 5.20 -60.95
CA VAL A 361 50.74 6.38 -60.96
C VAL A 361 51.78 6.31 -62.08
N ALA A 362 52.36 5.13 -62.34
CA ALA A 362 53.30 4.94 -63.44
C ALA A 362 52.65 5.14 -64.81
N LEU A 363 51.44 4.61 -65.03
CA LEU A 363 50.66 4.85 -66.24
C LEU A 363 50.32 6.33 -66.41
N ALA A 364 49.82 6.98 -65.36
CA ALA A 364 49.52 8.40 -65.39
C ALA A 364 50.76 9.24 -65.68
N GLY A 365 51.90 8.90 -65.09
CA GLY A 365 53.20 9.52 -65.37
C GLY A 365 53.65 9.33 -66.81
N ALA A 366 53.50 8.12 -67.37
CA ALA A 366 53.84 7.84 -68.76
C ALA A 366 52.94 8.62 -69.75
N PHE A 367 51.63 8.70 -69.48
CA PHE A 367 50.71 9.53 -70.27
C PHE A 367 51.02 11.01 -70.14
N CYS A 368 51.37 11.49 -68.95
CA CYS A 368 51.76 12.88 -68.73
C CYS A 368 53.07 13.21 -69.46
N ALA A 369 54.06 12.33 -69.39
CA ALA A 369 55.31 12.45 -70.14
C ALA A 369 55.06 12.42 -71.66
N TYR A 370 54.17 11.56 -72.15
CA TYR A 370 53.76 11.52 -73.55
C TYR A 370 53.05 12.81 -73.99
N TYR A 371 52.17 13.37 -73.15
CA TYR A 371 51.48 14.62 -73.43
C TYR A 371 52.41 15.83 -73.45
N LEU A 372 53.48 15.82 -72.63
CA LEU A 372 54.49 16.88 -72.64
C LEU A 372 55.53 16.70 -73.78
N ASP A 373 55.59 15.54 -74.42
CA ASP A 373 56.54 15.24 -75.51
C ASP A 373 56.03 15.78 -76.85
N HIS A 374 56.53 16.96 -77.24
CA HIS A 374 56.23 17.64 -78.51
C HIS A 374 57.13 17.15 -79.67
N THR A 375 57.25 15.84 -79.87
CA THR A 375 58.00 15.26 -80.99
C THR A 375 57.04 14.74 -82.07
N ILE A 376 57.25 15.12 -83.33
CA ILE A 376 56.44 14.67 -84.48
C ILE A 376 56.79 13.20 -84.76
N LYS A 377 55.89 12.28 -84.42
CA LYS A 377 56.14 10.82 -84.53
C LYS A 377 55.35 10.14 -85.65
N THR A 378 54.31 10.80 -86.16
CA THR A 378 53.42 10.25 -87.17
C THR A 378 53.30 11.22 -88.35
N PRO A 379 53.22 10.76 -89.61
CA PRO A 379 53.04 11.64 -90.77
C PRO A 379 51.79 12.54 -90.67
N ASP A 380 50.74 12.07 -89.98
CA ASP A 380 49.53 12.86 -89.70
C ASP A 380 49.77 14.05 -88.74
N ASP A 381 50.73 13.95 -87.82
CA ASP A 381 51.09 15.05 -86.91
C ASP A 381 51.80 16.18 -87.67
N LEU A 382 52.64 15.81 -88.66
CA LEU A 382 53.30 16.77 -89.56
C LEU A 382 52.27 17.51 -90.43
N ALA A 383 51.26 16.80 -90.96
CA ALA A 383 50.22 17.37 -91.80
C ALA A 383 49.31 18.35 -91.05
N ARG A 384 48.99 18.07 -89.77
CA ARG A 384 48.15 18.94 -88.92
C ARG A 384 48.84 20.24 -88.54
N ASP A 385 50.11 20.20 -88.17
CA ASP A 385 50.84 21.36 -87.66
C ASP A 385 51.36 22.27 -88.79
N SER A 386 51.81 21.67 -89.90
CA SER A 386 52.38 22.42 -91.03
C SER A 386 51.38 22.79 -92.14
N ARG A 387 50.16 22.22 -92.13
CA ARG A 387 49.11 22.36 -93.17
C ARG A 387 49.55 21.97 -94.59
N LEU A 388 50.61 21.19 -94.74
CA LEU A 388 51.10 20.68 -96.01
C LEU A 388 50.69 19.21 -96.20
N PRO A 389 50.24 18.80 -97.41
CA PRO A 389 49.90 17.40 -97.68
C PRO A 389 51.17 16.53 -97.72
N VAL A 390 51.15 15.42 -96.97
CA VAL A 390 52.22 14.44 -96.96
C VAL A 390 52.00 13.46 -98.11
N PHE A 391 52.90 13.46 -99.11
CA PHE A 391 52.74 12.67 -100.34
C PHE A 391 53.40 11.30 -100.30
N ALA A 392 54.45 11.09 -99.49
CA ALA A 392 55.11 9.80 -99.34
C ALA A 392 55.87 9.74 -98.00
N THR A 393 55.83 8.58 -97.36
CA THR A 393 56.70 8.22 -96.23
C THR A 393 57.72 7.18 -96.68
N ILE A 394 58.98 7.37 -96.28
CA ILE A 394 60.06 6.43 -96.55
C ILE A 394 60.44 5.79 -95.22
N ASP A 395 60.13 4.51 -95.08
CA ASP A 395 60.53 3.75 -93.91
C ASP A 395 62.01 3.34 -94.02
N LEU A 396 62.78 3.63 -92.98
CA LEU A 396 64.14 3.14 -92.84
C LEU A 396 64.11 1.65 -92.43
N ILE A 397 64.46 0.76 -93.37
CA ILE A 397 64.61 -0.68 -93.08
C ILE A 397 65.86 -0.88 -92.21
N PRO A 398 65.74 -1.41 -90.98
CA PRO A 398 66.90 -1.63 -90.12
C PRO A 398 67.81 -2.72 -90.67
N ARG A 399 69.12 -2.46 -90.65
CA ARG A 399 70.17 -3.37 -91.14
C ARG A 399 70.23 -4.62 -90.24
N ARG A 400 70.06 -5.80 -90.82
CA ARG A 400 70.26 -7.10 -90.17
C ARG A 400 71.74 -7.28 -89.85
N THR A 401 72.11 -7.20 -88.58
CA THR A 401 73.39 -7.68 -88.06
C THR A 401 73.23 -9.15 -87.69
N ASP A 402 74.11 -9.98 -88.25
CA ASP A 402 74.14 -11.45 -88.12
C ASP A 402 74.37 -11.95 -86.68
#